data_AF-A0A341EPW0-F1
#
_entry.id   AF-A0A341EPW0-F1
#
_cell.length_a   1.000
_cell.length_b   1.000
_cell.length_c   1.000
_cell.angle_alpha   90.00
_cell.angle_beta   90.00
_cell.angle_gamma   90.00
#
_symmetry.space_group_name_H-M   'P 1'
#
loop_
_entity.id
_entity.type
_entity.pdbx_description
1 polymer ?
#
loop_
_entity_poly.entity_id
_entity_poly.type
_entity_poly.pdbx_seq_one_letter_code
_entity_poly.pdbx_strand_id
1 'polypeptide(L)'
;MIPRNQRDNYERTSELLHEARVILTALELVDDNAPERENLDRCAQAVPALIRMLETKLDEIDKSHSIEWVGLGGNSNGLTDEEIKTARGE
;
A
#
# COMPACT_ATOMS: atom_id res chain seq x y z
N MET A 1 -20.31 18.87 -1.24
CA MET A 1 -19.30 18.52 -2.25
C MET A 1 -17.99 18.29 -1.51
N ILE A 2 -17.34 17.15 -1.69
CA ILE A 2 -16.08 16.81 -0.99
C ILE A 2 -14.93 17.57 -1.67
N PRO A 3 -14.02 18.22 -0.92
CA PRO A 3 -12.82 18.84 -1.46
C PRO A 3 -11.98 17.87 -2.30
N ARG A 4 -11.39 18.36 -3.39
CA ARG A 4 -10.66 17.51 -4.34
C ARG A 4 -9.47 16.82 -3.70
N ASN A 5 -8.66 17.54 -2.92
CA ASN A 5 -7.51 16.97 -2.20
C ASN A 5 -7.93 15.83 -1.25
N GLN A 6 -9.07 15.95 -0.56
CA GLN A 6 -9.57 14.90 0.32
C GLN A 6 -10.01 13.65 -0.45
N ARG A 7 -10.70 13.85 -1.58
CA ARG A 7 -11.05 12.74 -2.48
C ARG A 7 -9.80 12.07 -3.02
N ASP A 8 -8.87 12.83 -3.56
CA ASP A 8 -7.65 12.32 -4.20
C ASP A 8 -6.79 11.54 -3.18
N ASN A 9 -6.68 12.03 -1.94
CA ASN A 9 -5.99 11.33 -0.85
C ASN A 9 -6.66 9.99 -0.51
N TYR A 10 -7.99 9.98 -0.38
CA TYR A 10 -8.76 8.76 -0.09
C TYR A 10 -8.65 7.73 -1.22
N GLU A 11 -8.82 8.17 -2.47
CA GLU A 11 -8.73 7.31 -3.65
C GLU A 11 -7.34 6.68 -3.75
N ARG A 12 -6.27 7.46 -3.51
CA ARG A 12 -4.90 6.95 -3.47
C ARG A 12 -4.69 5.88 -2.39
N THR A 13 -5.17 6.11 -1.17
CA THR A 13 -5.08 5.09 -0.09
C THR A 13 -5.85 3.83 -0.49
N SER A 14 -7.03 3.98 -1.10
CA SER A 14 -7.85 2.85 -1.57
C SER A 14 -7.17 2.04 -2.68
N GLU A 15 -6.48 2.70 -3.62
CA GLU A 15 -5.71 2.04 -4.68
C GLU A 15 -4.57 1.21 -4.09
N LEU A 16 -3.78 1.77 -3.16
CA LEU A 16 -2.69 1.05 -2.50
C LEU A 16 -3.20 -0.16 -1.71
N LEU A 17 -4.32 -0.03 -1.00
CA LEU A 17 -4.96 -1.15 -0.31
C LEU A 17 -5.41 -2.25 -1.27
N HIS A 18 -5.89 -1.89 -2.46
CA HIS A 18 -6.24 -2.86 -3.49
C HIS A 18 -5.00 -3.62 -3.99
N GLU A 19 -3.91 -2.91 -4.30
CA GLU A 19 -2.65 -3.52 -4.72
C GLU A 19 -2.09 -4.48 -3.65
N ALA A 20 -2.11 -4.08 -2.38
CA ALA A 20 -1.69 -4.94 -1.27
C ALA A 20 -2.52 -6.23 -1.19
N ARG A 21 -3.84 -6.15 -1.39
CA ARG A 21 -4.73 -7.33 -1.44
C ARG A 21 -4.40 -8.26 -2.60
N VAL A 22 -4.07 -7.71 -3.77
CA VAL A 22 -3.65 -8.50 -4.94
C VAL A 22 -2.36 -9.26 -4.64
N ILE A 23 -1.37 -8.62 -4.00
CA ILE A 23 -0.11 -9.28 -3.62
C ILE A 23 -0.35 -10.37 -2.58
N LEU A 24 -1.20 -10.11 -1.57
CA LEU A 24 -1.57 -11.11 -0.57
C LEU A 24 -2.26 -12.32 -1.22
N THR A 25 -3.20 -12.08 -2.14
CA THR A 25 -3.87 -13.14 -2.90
C THR A 25 -2.85 -13.96 -3.71
N ALA A 26 -1.87 -13.30 -4.31
CA ALA A 26 -0.81 -13.99 -5.05
C ALA A 26 0.06 -14.87 -4.13
N LEU A 27 0.35 -14.43 -2.90
CA LEU A 27 1.05 -15.23 -1.90
C LEU A 27 0.25 -16.47 -1.49
N GLU A 28 -1.05 -16.29 -1.19
CA GLU A 28 -1.97 -17.40 -0.87
C GLU A 28 -2.02 -18.41 -2.01
N LEU A 29 -2.13 -17.95 -3.26
CA LEU A 29 -2.11 -18.83 -4.42
C LEU A 29 -0.78 -19.59 -4.57
N VAL A 30 0.37 -18.98 -4.25
CA VAL A 30 1.66 -19.67 -4.32
C VAL A 30 1.78 -20.74 -3.24
N ASP A 31 1.22 -20.50 -2.06
CA ASP A 31 1.17 -21.47 -0.95
C ASP A 31 0.22 -22.64 -1.27
N ASP A 32 -1.01 -22.33 -1.72
CA ASP A 32 -2.02 -23.33 -2.11
C ASP A 32 -1.56 -24.19 -3.31
N ASN A 33 -0.82 -23.58 -4.24
CA ASN A 33 -0.25 -24.24 -5.42
C ASN A 33 1.22 -24.64 -5.24
N ALA A 34 1.64 -24.94 -4.00
CA ALA A 34 2.94 -25.55 -3.73
C ALA A 34 2.98 -27.11 -3.81
N PRO A 35 2.31 -27.85 -4.73
CA PRO A 35 2.57 -29.28 -4.85
C PRO A 35 3.63 -29.60 -5.92
N GLU A 36 4.40 -30.64 -5.59
CA GLU A 36 5.41 -31.36 -6.38
C GLU A 36 6.80 -30.71 -6.50
N ARG A 37 7.82 -31.54 -6.23
CA ARG A 37 9.26 -31.20 -6.10
C ARG A 37 9.85 -30.45 -7.29
N GLU A 38 9.17 -30.38 -8.42
CA GLU A 38 9.65 -29.77 -9.66
C GLU A 38 9.51 -28.23 -9.70
N ASN A 39 8.62 -27.61 -8.91
CA ASN A 39 8.43 -26.15 -8.89
C ASN A 39 8.93 -25.45 -7.61
N LEU A 40 9.50 -26.21 -6.68
CA LEU A 40 9.97 -25.72 -5.39
C LEU A 40 10.95 -24.54 -5.53
N ASP A 41 11.87 -24.59 -6.49
CA ASP A 41 12.86 -23.51 -6.70
C ASP A 41 12.24 -22.19 -7.18
N ARG A 42 11.17 -22.26 -8.01
CA ARG A 42 10.51 -21.05 -8.54
C ARG A 42 9.60 -20.41 -7.50
N CYS A 43 8.80 -21.22 -6.79
CA CYS A 43 7.98 -20.73 -5.69
C CYS A 43 8.85 -20.19 -4.55
N ALA A 44 9.96 -20.87 -4.20
CA ALA A 44 10.90 -20.41 -3.18
C ALA A 44 11.55 -19.06 -3.53
N GLN A 45 11.71 -18.73 -4.82
CA GLN A 45 12.23 -17.42 -5.26
C GLN A 45 11.14 -16.34 -5.32
N ALA A 46 9.91 -16.70 -5.69
CA ALA A 46 8.79 -15.76 -5.83
C ALA A 46 8.24 -15.28 -4.48
N VAL A 47 8.13 -16.17 -3.48
CA VAL A 47 7.55 -15.82 -2.16
C VAL A 47 8.31 -14.68 -1.47
N PRO A 48 9.66 -14.69 -1.34
CA PRO A 48 10.38 -13.59 -0.73
C PRO A 48 10.27 -12.27 -1.50
N ALA A 49 10.09 -12.32 -2.83
CA ALA A 49 9.86 -11.12 -3.62
C ALA A 49 8.47 -10.53 -3.35
N LEU A 50 7.44 -11.38 -3.34
CA LEU A 50 6.06 -10.97 -3.04
C LEU A 50 5.92 -10.43 -1.60
N ILE A 51 6.59 -11.05 -0.62
CA ILE A 51 6.61 -10.53 0.76
C ILE A 51 7.21 -9.11 0.79
N ARG A 52 8.37 -8.89 0.17
CA ARG A 52 8.98 -7.55 0.13
C ARG A 52 8.12 -6.52 -0.60
N MET A 53 7.43 -6.93 -1.65
CA MET A 53 6.47 -6.06 -2.35
C MET A 53 5.29 -5.70 -1.43
N LEU A 54 4.77 -6.65 -0.66
CA LEU A 54 3.69 -6.41 0.30
C LEU A 54 4.15 -5.47 1.42
N GLU A 55 5.31 -5.70 2.02
CA GLU A 55 5.91 -4.83 3.04
C GLU A 55 6.05 -3.40 2.53
N THR A 56 6.61 -3.23 1.32
CA THR A 56 6.73 -1.91 0.68
C THR A 56 5.37 -1.24 0.51
N LYS A 57 4.35 -2.00 0.12
CA LYS A 57 2.98 -1.47 -0.05
C LYS A 57 2.36 -1.06 1.29
N LEU A 58 2.61 -1.81 2.36
CA LEU A 58 2.13 -1.44 3.69
C LEU A 58 2.76 -0.12 4.18
N ASP A 59 4.06 0.07 3.95
CA ASP A 59 4.73 1.35 4.27
C ASP A 59 4.14 2.53 3.45
N GLU A 60 3.85 2.30 2.16
CA GLU A 60 3.19 3.29 1.31
C GLU A 60 1.77 3.62 1.80
N ILE A 61 1.01 2.62 2.26
CA ILE A 61 -0.34 2.78 2.82
C ILE A 61 -0.29 3.61 4.10
N ASP A 62 0.63 3.32 5.02
CA ASP A 62 0.75 4.07 6.29
C ASP A 62 1.07 5.55 6.04
N LYS A 63 1.94 5.82 5.07
CA LYS A 63 2.22 7.18 4.62
C LYS A 63 0.99 7.83 3.97
N SER A 64 0.30 7.13 3.08
CA SER A 64 -0.91 7.64 2.40
C SER A 64 -2.04 7.94 3.40
N HIS A 65 -2.23 7.08 4.39
CA HIS A 65 -3.21 7.28 5.45
C HIS A 65 -2.86 8.50 6.33
N SER A 66 -1.57 8.73 6.59
CA SER A 66 -1.12 9.96 7.27
C SER A 66 -1.44 11.22 6.46
N ILE A 67 -1.26 11.18 5.13
CA ILE A 67 -1.61 12.27 4.21
C ILE A 67 -3.12 12.51 4.22
N GLU A 68 -3.93 11.46 4.17
CA GLU A 68 -5.38 11.53 4.28
C GLU A 68 -5.82 12.21 5.58
N TRP A 69 -5.26 11.79 6.72
CA TRP A 69 -5.54 12.40 8.03
C TRP A 69 -5.20 13.90 8.06
N VAL A 70 -4.04 14.29 7.52
CA VAL A 70 -3.64 15.70 7.45
C VAL A 70 -4.55 16.50 6.52
N GLY A 71 -5.04 15.93 5.42
CA GLY A 71 -6.00 16.56 4.52
C GLY A 71 -7.38 16.81 5.15
N LEU A 72 -7.70 16.11 6.25
CA LEU A 72 -8.89 16.33 7.08
C LEU A 72 -8.66 17.34 8.22
N GLY A 73 -7.46 17.93 8.32
CA GLY A 73 -7.08 18.87 9.39
C GLY A 73 -6.29 18.22 10.53
N GLY A 74 -5.89 16.96 10.39
CA GLY A 74 -4.98 16.29 11.30
C GLY A 74 -3.55 16.83 11.27
N ASN A 75 -2.73 16.29 12.17
CA ASN A 75 -1.29 16.52 12.23
C ASN A 75 -0.54 15.18 12.17
N SER A 76 0.60 15.18 11.49
CA SER A 76 1.53 14.05 11.43
C SER A 76 2.96 14.56 11.60
N ASN A 77 3.77 13.85 12.39
CA ASN A 77 5.20 14.13 12.53
C ASN A 77 6.05 13.41 11.47
N GLY A 78 5.44 12.55 10.66
CA GLY A 78 6.11 11.74 9.63
C GLY A 78 6.04 12.31 8.22
N LEU A 79 5.44 13.50 8.05
CA LEU A 79 5.30 14.16 6.76
C LEU A 79 6.14 15.43 6.71
N THR A 80 6.63 15.77 5.52
CA THR A 80 7.31 17.04 5.27
C THR A 80 6.30 18.20 5.16
N ASP A 81 6.77 19.44 5.30
CA ASP A 81 5.93 20.62 5.14
C ASP A 81 5.25 20.69 3.76
N GLU A 82 5.94 20.23 2.70
CA GLU A 82 5.39 20.17 1.35
C GLU A 82 4.27 19.13 1.23
N GLU A 83 4.45 17.96 1.85
CA GLU A 83 3.42 16.92 1.89
C GLU A 83 2.19 17.39 2.67
N ILE A 84 2.39 18.12 3.77
CA ILE A 84 1.29 18.69 4.57
C ILE A 84 0.49 19.71 3.76
N LYS A 85 1.16 20.63 3.05
CA LYS A 85 0.48 21.62 2.18
C LYS A 85 -0.32 20.92 1.08
N THR A 86 0.33 19.98 0.38
CA THR A 86 -0.31 19.21 -0.68
C THR A 86 -1.54 18.45 -0.16
N ALA A 87 -1.40 17.78 0.99
CA ALA A 87 -2.49 17.04 1.64
C ALA A 87 -3.70 17.94 1.94
N ARG A 88 -3.45 19.18 2.39
CA ARG A 88 -4.47 20.19 2.72
C ARG A 88 -5.03 20.93 1.49
N GLY A 89 -4.41 20.77 0.33
CA GLY A 89 -4.78 21.49 -0.89
C GLY A 89 -4.31 22.95 -0.91
N GLU A 90 -3.19 23.23 -0.25
CA GLU A 90 -2.54 24.55 -0.14
C GLU A 90 -1.42 24.76 -1.18
#